data_AF-A0A060C7S9-F1
#
_entry.id   AF-A0A060C7S9-F1
#
_cell.length_a   1.000
_cell.length_b   1.000
_cell.length_c   1.000
_cell.angle_alpha   90.00
_cell.angle_beta   90.00
_cell.angle_gamma   90.00
#
_symmetry.space_group_name_H-M   'P 1'
#
loop_
_entity.id
_entity.type
_entity.pdbx_description
1 polymer ?
#
loop_
_entity_poly.entity_id
_entity_poly.type
_entity_poly.pdbx_seq_one_letter_code
_entity_poly.pdbx_strand_id
1 'polypeptide(L)'
;FTVEYQPDLVAVHPLVTRDRHGSAWWQDGRNRVWLARRNLPCLIAPLYVATWGLLVTASNVRRPSAVCAWLRGAVTGLKTSPSERRAMRWSTVAAMTRRGRPPVV
;
A
#
# COMPACT_ATOMS: atom_id res chain seq x y z
N PHE A 1 -36.42 2.67 16.27
CA PHE A 1 -35.87 2.79 14.91
C PHE A 1 -36.42 1.64 14.09
N THR A 2 -36.93 1.93 12.90
CA THR A 2 -37.48 0.93 11.97
C THR A 2 -36.51 0.84 10.80
N VAL A 3 -36.05 -0.36 10.47
CA VAL A 3 -35.13 -0.60 9.34
C VAL A 3 -35.97 -1.02 8.15
N GLU A 4 -35.90 -0.27 7.06
CA GLU A 4 -36.65 -0.53 5.83
C GLU A 4 -35.68 -0.85 4.68
N TYR A 5 -36.04 -1.84 3.87
CA TYR A 5 -35.24 -2.28 2.73
C TYR A 5 -35.70 -1.55 1.47
N GLN A 6 -34.79 -0.82 0.83
CA GLN A 6 -35.04 -0.02 -0.38
C GLN A 6 -34.10 -0.49 -1.50
N PRO A 7 -34.56 -1.40 -2.39
CA PRO A 7 -33.73 -1.94 -3.47
C PRO A 7 -33.47 -0.96 -4.61
N ASP A 8 -34.29 0.09 -4.74
CA ASP A 8 -34.18 1.10 -5.80
C ASP A 8 -33.06 2.13 -5.54
N LEU A 9 -32.46 2.10 -4.34
CA LEU A 9 -31.36 2.99 -3.99
C LEU A 9 -30.05 2.51 -4.64
N VAL A 10 -29.58 3.28 -5.62
CA VAL A 10 -28.27 3.08 -6.22
C VAL A 10 -27.20 3.75 -5.37
N ALA A 11 -26.43 2.95 -4.63
CA ALA A 11 -25.25 3.42 -3.93
C ALA A 11 -24.09 3.62 -4.94
N VAL A 12 -23.76 4.87 -5.24
CA VAL A 12 -22.58 5.20 -6.07
C VAL A 12 -21.40 5.51 -5.15
N HIS A 13 -20.27 4.84 -5.34
CA HIS A 13 -19.03 5.22 -4.67
C HIS A 13 -18.42 6.43 -5.41
N PRO A 14 -18.34 7.63 -4.80
CA PRO A 14 -17.71 8.78 -5.44
C PRO A 14 -16.23 8.50 -5.69
N LEU A 15 -15.72 8.87 -6.86
CA LEU A 15 -14.29 8.79 -7.19
C LEU A 15 -13.54 9.90 -6.43
N VAL A 16 -13.24 9.63 -5.16
CA VAL A 16 -12.51 10.56 -4.30
C VAL A 16 -11.01 10.38 -4.53
N THR A 17 -10.34 11.43 -4.98
CA THR A 17 -8.88 11.46 -5.14
C THR A 17 -8.18 11.33 -3.79
N ARG A 18 -7.18 10.44 -3.71
CA ARG A 18 -6.41 10.21 -2.47
C ARG A 18 -5.67 11.44 -1.97
N ASP A 19 -5.28 12.35 -2.87
CA ASP A 19 -4.54 13.57 -2.56
C ASP A 19 -5.33 14.63 -1.79
N ARG A 20 -6.62 14.39 -1.48
CA ARG A 20 -7.47 15.37 -0.80
C ARG A 20 -7.01 15.69 0.63
N HIS A 21 -6.16 14.86 1.26
CA HIS A 21 -5.69 15.05 2.64
C HIS A 21 -4.16 15.10 2.68
N GLY A 22 -3.59 16.08 3.38
CA GLY A 22 -2.13 16.23 3.50
C GLY A 22 -1.42 15.02 4.12
N SER A 23 -2.15 14.17 4.85
CA SER A 23 -1.64 12.93 5.44
C SER A 23 -1.65 11.72 4.49
N ALA A 24 -2.24 11.83 3.30
CA ALA A 24 -2.41 10.70 2.38
C ALA A 24 -1.08 10.06 1.99
N TRP A 25 -0.07 10.87 1.66
CA TRP A 25 1.27 10.39 1.33
C TRP A 25 1.96 9.65 2.47
N TRP A 26 1.81 10.15 3.71
CA TRP A 26 2.33 9.49 4.89
C TRP A 26 1.64 8.15 5.15
N GLN A 27 0.30 8.10 5.02
CA GLN A 27 -0.46 6.87 5.19
C GLN A 27 -0.12 5.84 4.11
N ASP A 28 0.05 6.26 2.85
CA ASP A 28 0.46 5.38 1.75
C ASP A 28 1.80 4.72 2.04
N GLY A 29 2.82 5.50 2.43
CA GLY A 29 4.15 4.99 2.78
C GLY A 29 4.11 4.00 3.94
N ARG A 30 3.39 4.34 5.03
CA ARG A 30 3.23 3.45 6.19
C ARG A 30 2.53 2.15 5.81
N ASN A 31 1.42 2.23 5.06
CA ASN A 31 0.59 1.08 4.72
C ASN A 31 1.30 0.13 3.75
N ARG A 32 2.10 0.66 2.80
CA ARG A 32 2.94 -0.14 1.90
C ARG A 32 3.96 -0.98 2.65
N VAL A 33 4.64 -0.39 3.63
CA VAL A 33 5.60 -1.10 4.49
C VAL A 33 4.90 -2.17 5.32
N TRP A 34 3.74 -1.86 5.90
CA TRP A 34 2.99 -2.85 6.67
C TRP A 34 2.51 -4.03 5.84
N LEU A 35 2.00 -3.77 4.63
CA LEU A 35 1.62 -4.82 3.68
C LEU A 35 2.81 -5.72 3.35
N ALA A 36 3.95 -5.12 3.03
CA ALA A 36 5.16 -5.85 2.68
C ALA A 36 5.66 -6.71 3.85
N ARG A 37 5.76 -6.14 5.05
CA ARG A 37 6.23 -6.86 6.24
C ARG A 37 5.32 -8.00 6.65
N ARG A 38 4.00 -7.81 6.54
CA ARG A 38 3.00 -8.79 6.96
C ARG A 38 2.90 -9.97 5.99
N ASN A 39 2.88 -9.69 4.69
CA ASN A 39 2.50 -10.65 3.66
C ASN A 39 3.66 -11.16 2.81
N LEU A 40 4.75 -10.41 2.65
CA LEU A 40 5.83 -10.76 1.71
C LEU A 40 7.02 -11.47 2.39
N PRO A 41 7.72 -12.36 1.66
CA PRO A 41 9.00 -12.90 2.09
C PRO A 41 10.02 -11.79 2.36
N CYS A 42 11.00 -12.06 3.23
CA CYS A 42 11.96 -11.05 3.70
C CYS A 42 12.75 -10.35 2.59
N LEU A 43 13.03 -10.99 1.45
CA LEU A 43 13.74 -10.38 0.32
C LEU A 43 12.82 -9.58 -0.61
N ILE A 44 11.58 -10.03 -0.77
CA ILE A 44 10.59 -9.39 -1.67
C ILE A 44 10.01 -8.14 -1.02
N ALA A 45 9.83 -8.17 0.31
CA ALA A 45 9.31 -7.05 1.07
C ALA A 45 10.09 -5.72 0.85
N PRO A 46 11.42 -5.66 1.02
CA PRO A 46 12.18 -4.42 0.77
C PRO A 46 12.18 -4.04 -0.71
N LEU A 47 12.24 -5.00 -1.63
CA LEU A 47 12.20 -4.73 -3.07
C LEU A 47 10.88 -4.05 -3.46
N TYR A 48 9.75 -4.59 -2.99
CA TYR A 48 8.42 -4.01 -3.22
C TYR A 48 8.32 -2.58 -2.69
N VAL A 49 8.80 -2.31 -1.47
CA VAL A 49 8.77 -0.96 -0.90
C VAL A 49 9.68 -0.01 -1.68
N ALA A 50 10.86 -0.48 -2.11
CA ALA A 50 11.81 0.30 -2.89
C ALA A 50 11.23 0.70 -4.26
N THR A 51 10.61 -0.22 -5.00
CA THR A 51 9.97 0.12 -6.28
C THR A 51 8.92 1.21 -6.09
N TRP A 52 8.08 1.10 -5.07
CA TRP A 52 7.08 2.13 -4.79
C TRP A 52 7.69 3.47 -4.37
N GLY A 53 8.76 3.46 -3.57
CA GLY A 53 9.49 4.68 -3.24
C GLY A 53 10.05 5.37 -4.48
N LEU A 54 10.58 4.59 -5.43
CA LEU A 54 11.10 5.09 -6.69
C LEU A 54 9.97 5.68 -7.56
N LEU A 55 8.84 4.97 -7.69
CA LEU A 55 7.67 5.45 -8.44
C LEU A 55 7.09 6.73 -7.82
N VAL A 56 6.96 6.81 -6.50
CA VAL A 56 6.48 8.02 -5.81
C VAL A 56 7.43 9.17 -6.03
N THR A 57 8.74 8.94 -5.92
CA THR A 57 9.77 9.97 -6.15
C THR A 57 9.75 10.45 -7.60
N ALA A 58 9.69 9.54 -8.58
CA ALA A 58 9.64 9.86 -10.00
C ALA A 58 8.34 10.58 -10.40
N SER A 59 7.21 10.20 -9.81
CA SER A 59 5.91 10.83 -10.10
C SER A 59 5.75 12.20 -9.41
N ASN A 60 6.49 12.44 -8.32
CA ASN A 60 6.36 13.65 -7.50
C ASN A 60 7.65 14.49 -7.44
N VAL A 61 8.48 14.47 -8.49
CA VAL A 61 9.73 15.24 -8.57
C VAL A 61 9.51 16.73 -8.27
N ARG A 62 8.36 17.29 -8.68
CA ARG A 62 8.00 18.70 -8.43
C ARG A 62 7.34 18.97 -7.07
N ARG A 63 7.15 17.94 -6.23
CA ARG A 63 6.48 18.01 -4.92
C ARG A 63 7.31 17.30 -3.85
N PRO A 64 8.44 17.87 -3.42
CA PRO A 64 9.34 17.23 -2.44
C PRO A 64 8.66 16.98 -1.09
N SER A 65 7.67 17.80 -0.71
CA SER A 65 6.87 17.61 0.50
C SER A 65 6.10 16.28 0.51
N ALA A 66 5.58 15.84 -0.65
CA ALA A 66 4.87 14.58 -0.81
C ALA A 66 5.83 13.39 -0.65
N VAL A 67 7.00 13.45 -1.28
CA VAL A 67 8.05 12.43 -1.16
C VAL A 67 8.55 12.33 0.29
N CYS A 68 8.82 13.46 0.94
CA CYS A 68 9.21 13.48 2.35
C CYS A 68 8.11 12.96 3.28
N ALA A 69 6.83 13.25 3.02
CA ALA A 69 5.72 12.70 3.78
C ALA A 69 5.65 11.17 3.62
N TRP A 70 5.83 10.66 2.40
CA TRP A 70 5.85 9.23 2.11
C TRP A 70 7.03 8.52 2.80
N LEU A 71 8.24 9.06 2.69
CA LEU A 71 9.44 8.52 3.35
C LEU A 71 9.28 8.49 4.87
N ARG A 72 8.75 9.56 5.47
CA ARG A 72 8.43 9.58 6.91
C ARG A 72 7.43 8.49 7.27
N GLY A 73 6.39 8.31 6.46
CA GLY A 73 5.42 7.22 6.62
C GLY A 73 6.06 5.84 6.57
N ALA A 74 6.94 5.61 5.59
CA ALA A 74 7.66 4.35 5.42
C ALA A 74 8.57 4.05 6.62
N VAL A 75 9.34 5.05 7.10
CA VAL A 75 10.17 4.90 8.31
C VAL A 75 9.33 4.61 9.54
N THR A 76 8.19 5.29 9.72
CA THR A 76 7.27 4.97 10.82
C THR A 76 6.74 3.54 10.71
N GLY A 77 6.38 3.08 9.51
CA GLY A 77 5.94 1.71 9.27
C GLY A 77 7.01 0.64 9.51
N LEU A 78 8.30 1.01 9.44
CA LEU A 78 9.41 0.14 9.83
C LEU A 78 9.60 0.10 11.35
N LYS A 79 9.50 1.25 12.01
CA LYS A 79 9.62 1.36 13.47
C LYS A 79 8.47 0.70 14.21
N THR A 80 7.25 0.83 13.70
CA THR A 80 6.06 0.22 14.30
C THR A 80 5.74 -1.09 13.61
N SER A 81 5.82 -2.20 14.33
CA SER A 81 5.44 -3.50 13.76
C SER A 81 3.92 -3.55 13.57
N PRO A 82 3.43 -3.91 12.37
CA PRO A 82 2.07 -4.40 12.26
C PRO A 82 1.94 -5.73 13.03
N SER A 83 0.71 -6.13 13.32
CA SER A 83 0.32 -7.40 13.95
C SER A 83 0.98 -8.63 13.30
N GLU A 84 0.76 -9.82 13.88
CA GLU A 84 1.29 -11.13 13.46
C GLU A 84 1.68 -11.26 11.97
N ARG A 85 2.93 -11.70 11.76
CA ARG A 85 3.50 -11.90 10.42
C ARG A 85 3.04 -13.25 9.86
N ARG A 86 2.33 -13.22 8.72
CA ARG A 86 1.96 -14.41 7.95
C ARG A 86 2.53 -14.30 6.54
N ALA A 87 3.84 -14.55 6.43
CA ALA A 87 4.54 -14.43 5.16
C ALA A 87 4.06 -15.49 4.15
N MET A 88 3.88 -15.04 2.90
CA MET A 88 3.60 -15.92 1.77
C MET A 88 4.76 -16.89 1.54
N ARG A 89 4.45 -18.15 1.18
CA ARG A 89 5.48 -19.15 0.84
C ARG A 89 6.17 -18.78 -0.46
N TRP A 90 7.46 -19.08 -0.55
CA TRP A 90 8.25 -18.91 -1.79
C TRP A 90 7.68 -19.68 -2.98
N SER A 91 7.06 -20.84 -2.74
CA SER A 91 6.35 -21.60 -3.78
C SER A 91 5.17 -20.83 -4.38
N THR A 92 4.44 -20.06 -3.55
CA THR A 92 3.33 -19.20 -4.00
C THR A 92 3.86 -18.05 -4.84
N VAL A 93 4.97 -17.42 -4.44
CA VAL A 93 5.65 -16.40 -5.24
C VAL A 93 6.01 -16.95 -6.62
N ALA A 94 6.69 -18.10 -6.68
CA ALA A 94 7.08 -18.71 -7.94
C ALA A 94 5.87 -19.09 -8.82
N ALA A 95 4.77 -19.56 -8.21
CA ALA A 95 3.53 -19.84 -8.92
C ALA A 95 2.85 -18.57 -9.47
N MET A 96 2.84 -17.49 -8.70
CA MET A 96 2.31 -16.19 -9.12
C MET A 96 3.14 -15.58 -10.24
N THR A 97 4.47 -15.60 -10.13
CA THR A 97 5.38 -15.10 -11.18
C THR A 97 5.23 -15.90 -12.47
N ARG A 98 5.12 -17.25 -12.40
CA ARG A 98 4.85 -18.08 -13.59
C ARG A 98 3.52 -17.77 -14.27
N ARG A 99 2.53 -17.24 -13.54
CA ARG A 99 1.23 -16.80 -14.08
C ARG A 99 1.24 -15.34 -14.53
N GLY A 100 2.40 -14.69 -14.61
CA GLY A 100 2.53 -13.29 -15.04
C GLY A 100 2.06 -12.27 -14.00
N ARG A 101 1.91 -12.67 -12.73
CA ARG A 101 1.46 -11.79 -11.63
C ARG A 101 2.50 -11.76 -10.50
N PRO A 102 3.75 -11.32 -10.76
CA PRO A 102 4.75 -11.25 -9.69
C PRO A 102 4.24 -10.36 -8.55
N PRO A 103 4.54 -10.69 -7.28
CA PRO A 103 4.14 -9.89 -6.11
C PRO A 103 4.96 -8.58 -5.95
N VAL A 104 5.64 -8.16 -7.01
CA VAL A 104 6.43 -6.93 -7.12
C VAL A 104 5.96 -6.22 -8.38
N VAL A 105 5.88 -4.89 -8.29
CA VAL A 105 5.54 -4.00 -9.41
C VAL A 105 6.83 -3.52 -10.07
#